data_AF-A6LYB6-F1
#
_entry.id   AF-A6LYB6-F1
#
_cell.length_a   1.000
_cell.length_b   1.000
_cell.length_c   1.000
_cell.angle_alpha   90.00
_cell.angle_beta   90.00
_cell.angle_gamma   90.00
#
_symmetry.space_group_name_H-M   'P 1'
#
loop_
_entity.id
_entity.type
_entity.pdbx_description
1 polymer ?
#
loop_
_entity_poly.entity_id
_entity_poly.type
_entity_poly.pdbx_seq_one_letter_code
_entity_poly.pdbx_strand_id
1 'polypeptide(L)' 'MINLIAYLYNTRIVKGGRTFITILNEDLIMEQSIRFEPNSLQYVLNPMQYGYKVIIAGSGQLSFTS' A
#
# COMPACT_ATOMS: atom_id res chain seq x y z
N MET A 1 22.11 -13.81 -10.44
CA MET A 1 20.89 -13.04 -10.77
C MET A 1 19.82 -13.40 -9.75
N ILE A 2 19.43 -12.47 -8.88
CA ILE A 2 18.27 -12.67 -8.01
C ILE A 2 17.06 -12.19 -8.80
N ASN A 3 16.06 -13.05 -8.94
CA ASN A 3 14.81 -12.71 -9.61
C ASN A 3 14.00 -11.83 -8.65
N LEU A 4 13.93 -10.53 -8.92
CA LEU A 4 13.14 -9.58 -8.14
C LEU A 4 11.66 -9.78 -8.48
N ILE A 5 11.01 -10.68 -7.75
CA ILE A 5 9.55 -10.84 -7.84
C ILE A 5 8.94 -9.61 -7.17
N ALA A 6 8.34 -8.74 -7.98
CA ALA A 6 7.56 -7.62 -7.48
C ALA A 6 6.11 -8.09 -7.23
N TYR A 7 5.57 -7.78 -6.06
CA TYR A 7 4.22 -8.18 -5.68
C TYR A 7 3.24 -7.03 -5.90
N LEU A 8 2.19 -7.30 -6.68
CA LEU A 8 1.08 -6.39 -6.93
C LEU A 8 -0.02 -6.67 -5.92
N TYR A 9 -0.50 -5.62 -5.27
CA TYR A 9 -1.63 -5.71 -4.34
C TYR A 9 -2.69 -4.70 -4.71
N ASN A 10 -3.92 -5.19 -4.81
CA ASN A 10 -5.09 -4.35 -4.85
C ASN A 10 -5.54 -4.07 -3.40
N THR A 11 -5.75 -2.82 -3.07
CA THR A 11 -6.02 -2.36 -1.70
C THR A 11 -7.27 -1.49 -1.65
N ARG A 12 -8.10 -1.67 -0.63
CA ARG A 12 -9.29 -0.83 -0.38
C ARG A 12 -9.61 -0.76 1.11
N ILE A 13 -10.33 0.29 1.52
CA ILE A 13 -11.01 0.30 2.82
C ILE A 13 -12.21 -0.67 2.76
N VAL A 14 -12.32 -1.52 3.78
CA VAL A 14 -13.47 -2.43 3.96
C VAL A 14 -14.36 -2.01 5.14
N LYS A 15 -13.83 -1.26 6.10
CA LYS A 15 -14.56 -0.76 7.26
C LYS A 15 -13.82 0.42 7.89
N GLY A 16 -14.53 1.30 8.60
CA GLY A 16 -13.92 2.34 9.44
C GLY A 16 -13.67 3.67 8.72
N GLY A 17 -12.71 4.43 9.25
CA GLY A 17 -12.40 5.80 8.82
C GLY A 17 -11.33 5.90 7.72
N ARG A 18 -10.76 7.09 7.58
CA ARG A 18 -9.68 7.37 6.61
C ARG A 18 -8.40 6.63 7.00
N THR A 19 -7.65 6.19 5.99
CA THR A 19 -6.34 5.56 6.16
C THR A 19 -5.37 6.05 5.09
N PHE A 20 -4.13 6.27 5.47
CA PHE A 20 -3.02 6.59 4.57
C PHE A 20 -2.12 5.37 4.45
N ILE A 21 -1.66 5.11 3.23
CA ILE A 21 -0.56 4.19 2.96
C ILE A 21 0.57 4.99 2.34
N THR A 22 1.76 4.83 2.88
CA THR A 22 3.01 5.33 2.29
C THR A 22 3.95 4.15 2.06
N ILE A 23 4.47 4.03 0.84
CA ILE A 23 5.44 3.00 0.44
C ILE A 23 6.78 3.69 0.26
N LEU A 24 7.79 3.18 0.95
CA LEU A 24 9.19 3.60 0.84
C LEU A 24 10.01 2.46 0.24
N ASN A 25 10.92 2.78 -0.66
CA ASN A 25 11.90 1.81 -1.17
C ASN A 25 12.98 1.48 -0.12
N GLU A 26 13.98 0.66 -0.48
CA GLU A 26 15.03 0.21 0.43
C GLU A 26 15.88 1.36 1.00
N ASP A 27 16.02 2.46 0.25
CA ASP A 27 16.74 3.68 0.64
C ASP A 27 15.86 4.67 1.43
N LEU A 28 14.65 4.25 1.83
CA LEU A 28 13.66 5.08 2.51
C LEU A 28 13.11 6.23 1.67
N ILE A 29 13.25 6.18 0.34
CA ILE A 29 12.66 7.17 -0.57
C ILE A 29 11.20 6.81 -0.80
N MET A 30 10.32 7.82 -0.72
CA MET A 30 8.88 7.63 -0.93
C MET A 30 8.56 7.41 -2.40
N GLU A 31 8.00 6.23 -2.71
CA GLU A 31 7.59 5.81 -4.06
C GLU A 31 6.09 6.03 -4.30
N GLN A 32 5.28 5.90 -3.24
CA GLN A 32 3.83 6.07 -3.33
C GLN A 32 3.25 6.54 -2.00
N SER A 33 2.28 7.44 -2.06
CA SER A 33 1.45 7.81 -0.91
C SER A 33 0.00 8.00 -1.35
N ILE A 34 -0.92 7.24 -0.74
CA ILE A 34 -2.35 7.25 -1.09
C ILE A 34 -3.16 7.48 0.18
N ARG A 35 -4.14 8.38 0.08
CA ARG A 35 -5.20 8.55 1.08
C ARG A 35 -6.44 7.79 0.65
N PHE A 36 -6.86 6.82 1.45
CA PHE A 36 -8.10 6.08 1.28
C PHE A 36 -9.23 6.75 2.06
N GLU A 37 -10.33 7.01 1.38
CA GLU A 37 -11.58 7.53 1.96
C GLU A 37 -12.57 6.38 2.19
N PRO A 38 -13.50 6.50 3.15
CA PRO A 38 -14.61 5.56 3.26
C PRO A 38 -15.36 5.45 1.92
N ASN A 39 -15.67 4.22 1.51
CA ASN A 39 -16.30 3.91 0.22
C ASN A 39 -15.48 4.31 -1.03
N SER A 40 -14.16 4.53 -0.90
CA SER A 40 -13.30 4.76 -2.06
C SER A 40 -13.23 3.54 -2.97
N LEU A 41 -12.85 3.79 -4.22
CA LEU A 41 -12.48 2.74 -5.16
C LEU A 41 -11.28 1.93 -4.62
N GLN A 42 -11.10 0.75 -5.19
CA GLN A 42 -9.91 -0.06 -4.96
C GLN A 42 -8.73 0.54 -5.73
N TYR A 43 -7.57 0.57 -5.07
CA TYR A 43 -6.32 1.09 -5.64
C TYR A 43 -5.36 -0.06 -5.88
N VAL A 44 -4.68 -0.03 -7.02
CA VAL A 44 -3.53 -0.90 -7.28
C VAL A 44 -2.31 -0.23 -6.69
N LEU A 45 -1.64 -0.89 -5.74
CA LEU A 45 -0.38 -0.38 -5.20
C LEU A 45 0.74 -0.57 -6.21
N ASN A 46 1.75 0.31 -6.14
CA ASN A 46 2.98 0.10 -6.91
C ASN A 46 3.58 -1.27 -6.54
N PRO A 47 4.11 -2.03 -7.52
CA PRO A 47 4.73 -3.31 -7.23
C PRO A 47 5.84 -3.16 -6.18
N MET A 48 5.74 -3.89 -5.08
CA MET A 48 6.72 -3.83 -4.00
C MET A 48 7.74 -4.94 -4.16
N GLN A 49 9.00 -4.61 -3.89
CA GLN A 49 10.12 -5.56 -3.86
C GLN A 49 10.49 -5.88 -2.41
N TYR A 50 11.25 -6.96 -2.22
CA TYR A 50 11.81 -7.27 -0.91
C TYR A 50 12.62 -6.07 -0.38
N GLY A 51 12.45 -5.75 0.91
CA GLY A 51 13.13 -4.63 1.57
C GLY A 51 12.33 -3.31 1.60
N TYR A 52 11.26 -3.19 0.80
CA TYR A 52 10.38 -2.02 0.85
C TYR A 52 9.65 -1.92 2.20
N LYS A 53 9.36 -0.69 2.63
CA LYS A 53 8.64 -0.41 3.88
C LYS A 53 7.27 0.17 3.59
N VAL A 54 6.27 -0.32 4.32
CA VAL A 54 4.89 0.18 4.24
C VAL A 54 4.52 0.81 5.57
N ILE A 55 4.14 2.07 5.53
CA ILE A 55 3.59 2.80 6.67
C ILE A 55 2.09 2.92 6.46
N ILE A 56 1.31 2.45 7.42
CA ILE A 56 -0.15 2.54 7.42
C ILE A 56 -0.58 3.33 8.64
N ALA A 57 -1.31 4.42 8.43
CA ALA A 57 -1.78 5.31 9.50
C ALA A 57 -3.25 5.67 9.30
N GLY A 58 -4.05 5.57 10.35
CA GLY A 58 -5.48 5.92 10.33
C GLY A 58 -6.35 4.94 11.12
N SER A 59 -7.66 5.08 10.97
CA SER A 59 -8.66 4.27 11.68
C SER A 59 -9.47 3.35 10.76
N GLY A 60 -9.20 3.35 9.46
CA GLY A 60 -9.81 2.44 8.50
C GLY A 60 -9.13 1.09 8.47
N GLN A 61 -9.93 0.04 8.33
CA GLN A 61 -9.48 -1.32 8.07
C GLN A 61 -9.28 -1.48 6.56
N LEU A 62 -8.07 -1.88 6.17
CA LEU A 62 -7.71 -2.18 4.79
C LEU A 62 -7.80 -3.67 4.51
N SER A 63 -8.16 -4.01 3.27
CA SER A 63 -7.99 -5.35 2.70
C SER A 63 -6.96 -5.30 1.59
N PHE A 64 -6.06 -6.28 1.57
CA PHE A 64 -5.04 -6.47 0.55
C PHE A 64 -5.31 -7.78 -0.18
N THR A 65 -5.39 -7.74 -1.51
CA THR A 65 -5.62 -8.91 -2.37
C THR A 65 -4.63 -8.92 -3.52
N SER A 66 -3.98 -10.05 -3.78
CA SER A 66 -3.09 -10.30 -4.93
C SER A 66 -3.85 -10.80 -6.15
#